data_AF-S7PQU4-F1
#
_entry.id   AF-S7PQU4-F1
#
_cell.length_a   1.000
_cell.length_b   1.000
_cell.length_c   1.000
_cell.angle_alpha   90.00
_cell.angle_beta   90.00
_cell.angle_gamma   90.00
#
_symmetry.space_group_name_H-M   'P 1'
#
loop_
_entity.id
_entity.type
_entity.pdbx_description
1 polymer ?
#
loop_
_entity_poly.entity_id
_entity_poly.type
_entity_poly.pdbx_seq_one_letter_code
_entity_poly.pdbx_strand_id
1 'polypeptide(L)'
;MVEKATGAYSQEFMDKAITFMKDLCTGGGQGTLSHCDLAQGRLQTPLNVRRLPADEIIYYAVTPPDGPGVWVTTAADVCHIIRIYRYESSRGDAQPDLRLRLLDLGIPFLCPRVLPHPQKTVEPGSLVQQLVRSPGYKWVPADYASYVSRRDSFIVGHPHGRAALLLGGMMWRLALDALHGTAEDVVCAGPSEAAIENGFGRLVTRVDGTSGWYEEHIDPLEEACIIGTYFVETSPGQWAEISWWPKSTTWKCCGYGSPGYWTNGAEEWYQNRLREIMKGTAQPMSQMQWRSFLRHNASAVRKFSGRYESHCKLSVDAR
;
A
#
# COMPACT_ATOMS: atom_id res chain seq x y z
N MET A 1 5.24 -29.89 2.23
CA MET A 1 5.12 -29.13 3.49
C MET A 1 6.44 -28.45 3.75
N VAL A 2 6.55 -27.19 3.34
CA VAL A 2 7.66 -26.31 3.70
C VAL A 2 6.97 -25.05 4.21
N GLU A 3 7.03 -24.83 5.52
CA GLU A 3 6.65 -23.56 6.15
C GLU A 3 7.50 -22.46 5.51
N LYS A 4 6.87 -21.56 4.75
CA LYS A 4 7.45 -20.23 4.51
C LYS A 4 7.49 -19.57 5.88
N ALA A 5 8.69 -19.45 6.45
CA ALA A 5 8.93 -18.75 7.69
C ALA A 5 8.42 -17.31 7.57
N THR A 6 7.27 -17.04 8.18
CA THR A 6 6.80 -15.69 8.45
C THR A 6 7.81 -15.06 9.40
N GLY A 7 8.46 -13.98 8.93
CA GLY A 7 9.46 -13.23 9.70
C GLY A 7 8.84 -12.62 10.95
N ALA A 8 8.86 -13.38 12.04
CA ALA A 8 8.52 -12.90 13.36
C ALA A 8 9.57 -11.90 13.84
N TYR A 9 9.42 -10.62 13.52
CA TYR A 9 9.89 -9.58 14.42
C TYR A 9 8.99 -9.62 15.67
N SER A 10 9.56 -10.16 16.74
CA SER A 10 8.97 -10.26 18.07
C SER A 10 8.42 -8.91 18.56
N GLN A 11 7.44 -8.93 19.47
CA GLN A 11 7.00 -7.75 20.24
C GLN A 11 8.19 -6.98 20.82
N GLU A 12 9.26 -7.68 21.21
CA GLU A 12 10.53 -7.11 21.67
C GLU A 12 11.21 -6.20 20.63
N PHE A 13 11.10 -6.50 19.33
CA PHE A 13 11.59 -5.62 18.25
C PHE A 13 10.71 -4.37 18.12
N MET A 14 9.38 -4.51 18.23
CA MET A 14 8.47 -3.36 18.22
C MET A 14 8.68 -2.48 19.45
N ASP A 15 8.94 -3.07 20.62
CA ASP A 15 9.25 -2.34 21.85
C ASP A 15 10.63 -1.69 21.78
N LYS A 16 11.63 -2.34 21.16
CA LYS A 16 12.94 -1.74 20.84
C LYS A 16 12.81 -0.62 19.82
N ALA A 17 11.98 -0.78 18.79
CA ALA A 17 11.71 0.26 17.81
C ALA A 17 10.96 1.45 18.45
N ILE A 18 10.00 1.20 19.34
CA ILE A 18 9.28 2.24 20.11
C ILE A 18 10.22 2.94 21.09
N THR A 19 11.11 2.20 21.76
CA THR A 19 12.12 2.74 22.67
C THR A 19 13.14 3.57 21.89
N PHE A 20 13.65 3.05 20.77
CA PHE A 20 14.46 3.78 19.80
C PHE A 20 13.75 5.05 19.27
N MET A 21 12.45 4.95 18.97
CA MET A 21 11.62 6.08 18.56
C MET A 21 11.42 7.12 19.69
N LYS A 22 11.43 6.70 20.96
CA LYS A 22 11.36 7.60 22.12
C LYS A 22 12.70 8.28 22.40
N ASP A 23 13.81 7.55 22.31
CA ASP A 23 15.17 8.06 22.54
C ASP A 23 15.61 9.08 21.48
N LEU A 24 15.17 8.91 20.23
CA LEU A 24 15.31 9.92 19.16
C LEU A 24 14.52 11.21 19.44
N CYS A 25 13.50 11.19 20.30
CA CYS A 25 12.66 12.34 20.60
C CYS A 25 13.14 13.16 21.82
N THR A 26 13.94 12.57 22.72
CA THR A 26 14.35 13.21 23.98
C THR A 26 15.70 13.93 23.91
N GLY A 27 16.44 13.86 22.80
CA GLY A 27 17.68 14.63 22.60
C GLY A 27 18.77 14.34 23.65
N GLY A 28 18.66 13.24 24.38
CA GLY A 28 19.54 12.88 25.49
C GLY A 28 19.90 11.41 25.40
N GLY A 29 20.95 11.11 24.65
CA GLY A 29 21.50 9.76 24.58
C GLY A 29 22.69 9.73 23.64
N GLN A 30 23.88 9.57 24.20
CA GLN A 30 25.13 9.24 23.50
C GLN A 30 25.06 7.81 22.92
N GLY A 31 24.06 7.54 22.10
CA GLY A 31 23.99 6.36 21.24
C GLY A 31 24.56 6.75 19.89
N THR A 32 25.79 6.36 19.62
CA THR A 32 26.38 6.43 18.28
C THR A 32 25.42 5.82 17.26
N LEU A 33 25.05 6.63 16.26
CA LEU A 33 24.27 6.28 15.07
C LEU A 33 25.03 5.21 14.24
N SER A 34 25.09 3.96 14.71
CA SER A 34 25.84 2.87 14.04
C SER A 34 24.97 1.98 13.14
N HIS A 35 23.64 2.18 13.11
CA HIS A 35 22.73 1.45 12.20
C HIS A 35 21.88 2.36 11.31
N CYS A 36 22.00 3.67 11.44
CA CYS A 36 21.46 4.62 10.50
C CYS A 36 22.58 5.04 9.54
N ASP A 37 22.66 4.43 8.36
CA ASP A 37 23.44 4.97 7.23
C ASP A 37 22.90 6.32 6.71
N LEU A 38 22.12 7.05 7.52
CA LEU A 38 21.92 8.48 7.37
C LEU A 38 23.20 9.21 7.83
N ALA A 39 24.35 8.82 7.28
CA ALA A 39 25.48 9.72 7.27
C ALA A 39 25.05 10.92 6.42
N GLN A 40 25.17 12.14 6.95
CA GLN A 40 25.09 13.35 6.13
C GLN A 40 26.09 13.19 4.98
N GLY A 41 25.60 13.01 3.76
CA GLY A 41 26.44 12.69 2.62
C GLY A 41 25.68 11.96 1.50
N ARG A 42 26.36 11.83 0.35
CA ARG A 42 25.81 11.25 -0.87
C ARG A 42 25.55 9.75 -0.67
N LEU A 43 24.29 9.30 -0.81
CA LEU A 43 23.96 7.88 -0.81
C LEU A 43 24.68 7.20 -2.00
N GLN A 44 25.70 6.38 -1.75
CA GLN A 44 26.39 5.61 -2.79
C GLN A 44 25.55 4.40 -3.21
N THR A 45 24.91 4.43 -4.37
CA THR A 45 24.14 3.29 -4.88
C THR A 45 24.25 3.22 -6.40
N PRO A 46 24.33 2.01 -6.98
CA PRO A 46 24.25 1.81 -8.43
C PRO A 46 22.85 2.09 -8.98
N LEU A 47 21.83 2.23 -8.13
CA LEU A 47 20.49 2.60 -8.55
C LEU A 47 20.45 4.02 -9.13
N ASN A 48 19.81 4.16 -10.28
CA ASN A 48 19.42 5.45 -10.84
C ASN A 48 18.16 5.92 -10.10
N VAL A 49 18.18 7.15 -9.57
CA VAL A 49 17.03 7.76 -8.89
C VAL A 49 16.70 9.06 -9.61
N ARG A 50 15.47 9.17 -10.13
CA ARG A 50 14.99 10.36 -10.84
C ARG A 50 13.73 10.89 -10.19
N ARG A 51 13.72 12.19 -9.92
CA ARG A 51 12.52 12.90 -9.48
C ARG A 51 11.67 13.27 -10.69
N LEU A 52 10.42 12.83 -10.71
CA LEU A 52 9.46 13.00 -11.79
C LEU A 52 8.22 13.71 -11.24
N PRO A 53 8.08 15.04 -11.44
CA PRO A 53 6.83 15.72 -11.14
C PRO A 53 5.76 15.28 -12.14
N ALA A 54 4.59 14.90 -11.63
CA ALA A 54 3.44 14.46 -12.40
C ALA A 54 2.17 14.97 -11.73
N ASP A 55 1.53 15.96 -12.36
CA ASP A 55 0.45 16.75 -11.77
C ASP A 55 0.87 17.33 -10.40
N GLU A 56 0.09 17.07 -9.35
CA GLU A 56 0.34 17.50 -7.97
C GLU A 56 1.22 16.52 -7.17
N ILE A 57 1.64 15.40 -7.79
CA ILE A 57 2.40 14.34 -7.13
C ILE A 57 3.84 14.34 -7.64
N ILE A 58 4.79 14.17 -6.72
CA ILE A 58 6.19 13.93 -7.07
C ILE A 58 6.44 12.43 -6.94
N TYR A 59 6.86 11.81 -8.04
CA TYR A 59 7.35 10.45 -8.03
C TYR A 59 8.88 10.42 -8.00
N TYR A 60 9.44 9.40 -7.36
CA TYR A 60 10.83 9.01 -7.47
C TYR A 60 10.89 7.70 -8.25
N ALA A 61 11.35 7.77 -9.50
CA ALA A 61 11.65 6.59 -10.29
C ALA A 61 13.01 6.04 -9.88
N VAL A 62 13.02 4.83 -9.33
CA VAL A 62 14.21 4.12 -8.88
C VAL A 62 14.44 2.93 -9.82
N THR A 63 15.53 2.97 -10.58
CA THR A 63 15.83 1.99 -11.62
C THR A 63 17.15 1.28 -11.35
N PRO A 64 17.14 -0.04 -11.15
CA PRO A 64 18.36 -0.86 -11.13
C PRO A 64 19.11 -0.83 -12.47
N PRO A 65 20.43 -1.10 -12.49
CA PRO A 65 21.20 -1.16 -13.74
C PRO A 65 20.60 -2.09 -14.80
N ASP A 66 20.11 -3.26 -14.36
CA ASP A 66 19.68 -4.35 -15.25
C ASP A 66 18.24 -4.84 -14.95
N GLY A 67 17.37 -3.97 -14.43
CA GLY A 67 16.05 -4.38 -13.97
C GLY A 67 14.94 -3.35 -14.18
N PRO A 68 13.66 -3.75 -13.98
CA PRO A 68 12.54 -2.83 -14.09
C PRO A 68 12.62 -1.75 -13.01
N GLY A 69 12.31 -0.52 -13.40
CA GLY A 69 12.18 0.59 -12.46
C GLY A 69 10.89 0.53 -11.67
N VAL A 70 10.94 1.01 -10.42
CA VAL A 70 9.78 1.19 -9.54
C VAL A 70 9.63 2.66 -9.21
N TRP A 71 8.39 3.14 -9.09
CA TRP A 71 8.10 4.54 -8.78
C TRP A 71 7.46 4.61 -7.41
N VAL A 72 8.03 5.43 -6.51
CA VAL A 72 7.51 5.66 -5.16
C VAL A 72 7.24 7.14 -4.93
N THR A 73 6.47 7.49 -3.91
CA THR A 73 6.04 8.88 -3.67
C THR A 73 6.77 9.56 -2.50
N THR A 74 7.59 8.83 -1.75
CA THR A 74 8.33 9.35 -0.59
C THR A 74 9.83 9.13 -0.73
N ALA A 75 10.64 10.06 -0.20
CA ALA A 75 12.09 9.90 -0.14
C ALA A 75 12.49 8.81 0.87
N ALA A 76 11.68 8.58 1.90
CA ALA A 76 11.83 7.47 2.83
C ALA A 76 11.82 6.12 2.10
N ASP A 77 10.87 5.91 1.19
CA ASP A 77 10.78 4.68 0.39
C ASP A 77 12.01 4.54 -0.53
N VAL A 78 12.50 5.63 -1.13
CA VAL A 78 13.76 5.61 -1.92
C VAL A 78 14.94 5.14 -1.07
N CYS A 79 15.12 5.73 0.12
CA CYS A 79 16.17 5.33 1.05
C CYS A 79 16.02 3.85 1.46
N HIS A 80 14.79 3.38 1.65
CA HIS A 80 14.50 1.99 1.98
C HIS A 80 14.88 1.04 0.84
N ILE A 81 14.47 1.36 -0.41
CA ILE A 81 14.83 0.62 -1.62
C ILE A 81 16.35 0.51 -1.77
N ILE A 82 17.08 1.61 -1.56
CA ILE A 82 18.55 1.62 -1.65
C ILE A 82 19.17 0.65 -0.64
N ARG A 83 18.64 0.59 0.58
CA ARG A 83 19.12 -0.32 1.63
C ARG A 83 18.83 -1.77 1.28
N ILE A 84 17.61 -2.07 0.83
CA ILE A 84 17.23 -3.41 0.36
C ILE A 84 18.19 -3.86 -0.74
N TYR A 85 18.36 -3.03 -1.77
CA TYR A 85 19.21 -3.36 -2.91
C TYR A 85 20.65 -3.68 -2.47
N ARG A 86 21.25 -2.83 -1.64
CA ARG A 86 22.61 -3.08 -1.10
C ARG A 86 22.69 -4.38 -0.29
N TYR A 87 21.70 -4.62 0.57
CA TYR A 87 21.68 -5.81 1.42
C TYR A 87 21.60 -7.09 0.58
N GLU A 88 20.69 -7.15 -0.38
CA GLU A 88 20.53 -8.32 -1.27
C GLU A 88 21.78 -8.52 -2.16
N SER A 89 22.32 -7.44 -2.75
CA SER A 89 23.57 -7.50 -3.51
C SER A 89 24.75 -8.02 -2.69
N SER A 90 24.81 -7.69 -1.39
CA SER A 90 25.86 -8.20 -0.50
C SER A 90 25.74 -9.70 -0.21
N ARG A 91 24.54 -10.26 -0.36
CA ARG A 91 24.25 -11.69 -0.15
C ARG A 91 24.43 -12.54 -1.40
N GLY A 92 24.89 -11.95 -2.51
CA GLY A 92 25.14 -12.65 -3.76
C GLY A 92 23.95 -12.67 -4.74
N ASP A 93 22.84 -12.01 -4.42
CA ASP A 93 21.82 -11.70 -5.42
C ASP A 93 22.28 -10.50 -6.24
N ALA A 94 22.87 -10.77 -7.40
CA ALA A 94 23.44 -9.72 -8.24
C ALA A 94 22.38 -8.69 -8.70
N GLN A 95 21.10 -9.07 -8.77
CA GLN A 95 20.03 -8.26 -9.37
C GLN A 95 18.67 -8.51 -8.69
N PRO A 96 18.47 -8.02 -7.46
CA PRO A 96 17.21 -8.21 -6.75
C PRO A 96 16.05 -7.51 -7.47
N ASP A 97 14.95 -8.23 -7.70
CA ASP A 97 13.72 -7.62 -8.21
C ASP A 97 13.05 -6.79 -7.12
N LEU A 98 13.18 -5.46 -7.26
CA LEU A 98 12.62 -4.51 -6.30
C LEU A 98 11.10 -4.64 -6.14
N ARG A 99 10.38 -5.08 -7.17
CA ARG A 99 8.92 -5.23 -7.13
C ARG A 99 8.52 -6.26 -6.08
N LEU A 100 9.22 -7.39 -6.04
CA LEU A 100 8.95 -8.48 -5.09
C LEU A 100 9.26 -8.05 -3.66
N ARG A 101 10.34 -7.30 -3.45
CA ARG A 101 10.69 -6.79 -2.11
C ARG A 101 9.72 -5.74 -1.60
N LEU A 102 9.25 -4.84 -2.46
CA LEU A 102 8.23 -3.86 -2.09
C LEU A 102 6.88 -4.53 -1.86
N LEU A 103 6.55 -5.56 -2.66
CA LEU A 103 5.38 -6.41 -2.46
C LEU A 103 5.44 -7.14 -1.11
N ASP A 104 6.55 -7.77 -0.75
CA ASP A 104 6.71 -8.47 0.53
C ASP A 104 6.47 -7.55 1.74
N LEU A 105 6.86 -6.29 1.61
CA LEU A 105 6.76 -5.28 2.67
C LEU A 105 5.44 -4.50 2.64
N GLY A 106 4.59 -4.71 1.63
CA GLY A 106 3.36 -3.92 1.44
C GLY A 106 3.62 -2.41 1.31
N ILE A 107 4.78 -2.03 0.77
CA ILE A 107 5.12 -0.63 0.44
C ILE A 107 4.32 -0.23 -0.80
N PRO A 108 3.70 0.96 -0.85
CA PRO A 108 3.08 1.45 -2.08
C PRO A 108 4.10 1.81 -3.15
N PHE A 109 3.93 1.31 -4.37
CA PHE A 109 4.78 1.64 -5.53
C PHE A 109 3.99 1.53 -6.83
N LEU A 110 4.53 2.07 -7.91
CA LEU A 110 4.04 1.87 -9.27
C LEU A 110 5.13 1.20 -10.11
N CYS A 111 4.72 0.46 -11.14
CA CYS A 111 5.57 0.02 -12.24
C CYS A 111 4.89 0.41 -13.56
N PRO A 112 4.77 1.71 -13.82
CA PRO A 112 4.00 2.17 -14.95
C PRO A 112 4.68 1.77 -16.25
N ARG A 113 3.88 1.67 -17.32
CA ARG A 113 4.36 1.37 -18.67
C ARG A 113 4.08 2.54 -19.60
N VAL A 114 5.02 2.85 -20.48
CA VAL A 114 4.77 3.79 -21.57
C VAL A 114 3.86 3.12 -22.58
N LEU A 115 2.69 3.71 -22.81
CA LEU A 115 1.68 3.22 -23.74
C LEU A 115 1.13 4.38 -24.58
N PRO A 116 0.68 4.12 -25.82
CA PRO A 116 0.03 5.13 -26.64
C PRO A 116 -1.28 5.59 -25.97
N HIS A 117 -1.65 6.85 -26.20
CA HIS A 117 -2.95 7.36 -25.75
C HIS A 117 -4.07 6.59 -26.47
N PRO A 118 -5.07 6.08 -25.74
CA PRO A 118 -6.17 5.35 -26.35
C PRO A 118 -6.95 6.28 -27.30
N GLN A 119 -7.26 5.79 -28.50
CA GLN A 119 -8.00 6.56 -29.51
C GLN A 119 -9.44 6.85 -29.08
N LYS A 120 -9.99 6.03 -28.17
CA LYS A 120 -11.27 6.24 -27.50
C LYS A 120 -11.09 5.88 -26.02
N THR A 121 -11.38 6.80 -25.13
CA THR A 121 -11.55 6.50 -23.70
C THR A 121 -12.93 5.89 -23.52
N VAL A 122 -13.00 4.56 -23.41
CA VAL A 122 -14.20 3.93 -22.86
C VAL A 122 -14.11 4.16 -21.35
N GLU A 123 -15.01 4.98 -20.80
CA GLU A 123 -15.21 4.99 -19.36
C GLU A 123 -15.67 3.57 -18.99
N PRO A 124 -14.90 2.81 -18.20
CA PRO A 124 -15.35 1.50 -17.79
C PRO A 124 -16.62 1.72 -16.96
N GLY A 125 -17.72 1.09 -17.37
CA GLY A 125 -18.86 0.99 -16.47
C GLY A 125 -18.37 0.33 -15.19
N SER A 126 -18.62 0.93 -14.03
CA SER A 126 -18.13 0.36 -12.77
C SER A 126 -18.59 -1.11 -12.69
N LEU A 127 -17.62 -2.01 -12.60
CA LEU A 127 -17.85 -3.45 -12.61
C LEU A 127 -18.49 -3.94 -11.30
N VAL A 128 -18.69 -3.02 -10.37
CA VAL A 128 -19.03 -3.29 -9.00
C VAL A 128 -20.40 -2.69 -8.70
N GLN A 129 -21.36 -3.54 -8.33
CA GLN A 129 -22.68 -3.09 -7.87
C GLN A 129 -22.63 -2.66 -6.40
N GLN A 130 -23.17 -1.50 -6.03
CA GLN A 130 -23.27 -1.10 -4.63
C GLN A 130 -24.07 -2.13 -3.79
N LEU A 131 -23.57 -2.47 -2.60
CA LEU A 131 -24.29 -3.33 -1.65
C LEU A 131 -25.11 -2.46 -0.72
N VAL A 132 -26.44 -2.51 -0.86
CA VAL A 132 -27.36 -1.71 -0.03
C VAL A 132 -27.90 -2.55 1.13
N ARG A 133 -28.05 -1.91 2.30
CA ARG A 133 -28.76 -2.46 3.47
C ARG A 133 -29.69 -1.42 4.09
N SER A 134 -30.78 -1.88 4.67
CA SER A 134 -31.73 -1.02 5.38
C SER A 134 -31.12 -0.45 6.67
N PRO A 135 -31.55 0.74 7.11
CA PRO A 135 -31.15 1.26 8.41
C PRO A 135 -31.51 0.28 9.55
N GLY A 136 -30.59 0.11 10.50
CA GLY A 136 -30.75 -0.83 11.62
C GLY A 136 -30.51 -2.31 11.28
N TYR A 137 -29.99 -2.61 10.07
CA TYR A 137 -29.63 -3.97 9.68
C TYR A 137 -28.66 -4.63 10.69
N LYS A 138 -28.94 -5.89 11.03
CA LYS A 138 -28.12 -6.70 11.92
C LYS A 138 -27.22 -7.61 11.09
N TRP A 139 -25.91 -7.39 11.14
CA TRP A 139 -24.95 -8.17 10.37
C TRP A 139 -24.80 -9.58 10.93
N VAL A 140 -24.71 -10.53 10.01
CA VAL A 140 -24.52 -11.95 10.32
C VAL A 140 -23.22 -12.47 9.68
N PRO A 141 -22.67 -13.61 10.15
CA PRO A 141 -21.47 -14.20 9.54
C PRO A 141 -21.59 -14.43 8.02
N ALA A 142 -22.80 -14.70 7.52
CA ALA A 142 -23.06 -14.86 6.09
C ALA A 142 -22.81 -13.58 5.27
N ASP A 143 -22.96 -12.38 5.85
CA ASP A 143 -22.60 -11.13 5.17
C ASP A 143 -21.09 -11.03 4.94
N TYR A 144 -20.29 -11.47 5.92
CA TYR A 144 -18.85 -11.49 5.76
C TYR A 144 -18.40 -12.51 4.72
N ALA A 145 -18.96 -13.73 4.75
CA ALA A 145 -18.67 -14.75 3.74
C ALA A 145 -19.04 -14.30 2.32
N SER A 146 -20.20 -13.65 2.18
CA SER A 146 -20.66 -13.09 0.89
C SER A 146 -19.72 -11.97 0.40
N TYR A 147 -19.28 -11.11 1.32
CA TYR A 147 -18.27 -10.09 1.03
C TYR A 147 -16.96 -10.73 0.53
N VAL A 148 -16.42 -11.72 1.24
CA VAL A 148 -15.15 -12.38 0.87
C VAL A 148 -15.25 -12.99 -0.52
N SER A 149 -16.32 -13.76 -0.79
CA SER A 149 -16.55 -14.36 -2.12
C SER A 149 -16.58 -13.33 -3.24
N ARG A 150 -17.24 -12.18 -2.99
CA ARG A 150 -17.32 -11.09 -3.96
C ARG A 150 -15.99 -10.36 -4.14
N ARG A 151 -15.26 -10.07 -3.06
CA ARG A 151 -13.92 -9.46 -3.12
C ARG A 151 -12.99 -10.34 -3.93
N ASP A 152 -12.94 -11.63 -3.61
CA ASP A 152 -11.99 -12.55 -4.25
C ASP A 152 -12.31 -12.70 -5.74
N SER A 153 -13.61 -12.80 -6.09
CA SER A 153 -14.05 -12.79 -7.50
C SER A 153 -13.65 -11.51 -8.24
N PHE A 154 -13.76 -10.35 -7.58
CA PHE A 154 -13.36 -9.07 -8.16
C PHE A 154 -11.84 -8.97 -8.36
N ILE A 155 -11.06 -9.38 -7.36
CA ILE A 155 -9.58 -9.31 -7.38
C ILE A 155 -8.98 -10.29 -8.40
N VAL A 156 -9.54 -11.50 -8.52
CA VAL A 156 -9.06 -12.53 -9.46
C VAL A 156 -9.55 -12.30 -10.88
N GLY A 157 -10.76 -11.74 -11.06
CA GLY A 157 -11.40 -11.64 -12.38
C GLY A 157 -10.91 -10.51 -13.29
N HIS A 158 -10.20 -9.51 -12.76
CA HIS A 158 -9.84 -8.27 -13.48
C HIS A 158 -8.41 -7.82 -13.13
N PRO A 159 -7.80 -6.91 -13.93
CA PRO A 159 -6.47 -6.33 -13.62
C PRO A 159 -6.37 -5.63 -12.25
N HIS A 160 -7.49 -5.42 -11.55
CA HIS A 160 -7.55 -4.72 -10.26
C HIS A 160 -6.80 -5.41 -9.13
N GLY A 161 -6.54 -6.73 -9.22
CA GLY A 161 -5.71 -7.41 -8.24
C GLY A 161 -4.31 -6.80 -8.15
N ARG A 162 -3.70 -6.45 -9.29
CA ARG A 162 -2.40 -5.78 -9.33
C ARG A 162 -2.49 -4.37 -8.73
N ALA A 163 -3.46 -3.56 -9.15
CA ALA A 163 -3.65 -2.21 -8.59
C ALA A 163 -3.81 -2.22 -7.05
N ALA A 164 -4.54 -3.20 -6.50
CA ALA A 164 -4.71 -3.36 -5.06
C ALA A 164 -3.39 -3.68 -4.34
N LEU A 165 -2.57 -4.56 -4.91
CA LEU A 165 -1.24 -4.88 -4.39
C LEU A 165 -0.32 -3.66 -4.37
N LEU A 166 -0.33 -2.86 -5.45
CA LEU A 166 0.51 -1.67 -5.61
C LEU A 166 0.17 -0.54 -4.63
N LEU A 167 -1.08 -0.47 -4.16
CA LEU A 167 -1.51 0.55 -3.19
C LEU A 167 -0.92 0.37 -1.79
N GLY A 168 -0.34 -0.80 -1.49
CA GLY A 168 0.15 -1.15 -0.16
C GLY A 168 -0.96 -1.20 0.90
N GLY A 169 -0.55 -1.31 2.16
CA GLY A 169 -1.46 -1.22 3.30
C GLY A 169 -2.65 -2.20 3.25
N MET A 170 -3.85 -1.71 3.59
CA MET A 170 -5.06 -2.55 3.66
C MET A 170 -5.45 -3.16 2.31
N MET A 171 -5.31 -2.42 1.21
CA MET A 171 -5.65 -2.90 -0.12
C MET A 171 -4.75 -4.07 -0.54
N TRP A 172 -3.45 -3.92 -0.31
CA TRP A 172 -2.46 -4.95 -0.51
C TRP A 172 -2.75 -6.20 0.31
N ARG A 173 -3.03 -6.03 1.62
CA ARG A 173 -3.24 -7.17 2.51
C ARG A 173 -4.47 -7.99 2.08
N LEU A 174 -5.55 -7.31 1.72
CA LEU A 174 -6.78 -7.95 1.25
C LEU A 174 -6.59 -8.64 -0.11
N ALA A 175 -5.78 -8.05 -1.00
CA ALA A 175 -5.44 -8.66 -2.28
C ALA A 175 -4.52 -9.87 -2.14
N LEU A 176 -3.56 -9.85 -1.22
CA LEU A 176 -2.73 -11.03 -0.90
C LEU A 176 -3.58 -12.20 -0.43
N ASP A 177 -4.58 -11.95 0.41
CA ASP A 177 -5.50 -13.01 0.85
C ASP A 177 -6.29 -13.59 -0.32
N ALA A 178 -6.73 -12.77 -1.29
CA ALA A 178 -7.53 -13.25 -2.42
C ALA A 178 -6.70 -14.00 -3.49
N LEU A 179 -5.44 -13.60 -3.71
CA LEU A 179 -4.60 -14.11 -4.81
C LEU A 179 -3.81 -15.38 -4.46
N HIS A 180 -3.86 -15.86 -3.21
CA HIS A 180 -3.33 -17.17 -2.79
C HIS A 180 -1.98 -17.58 -3.39
N GLY A 181 -0.97 -16.70 -3.33
CA GLY A 181 0.40 -16.98 -3.80
C GLY A 181 0.69 -16.65 -5.26
N THR A 182 -0.29 -16.21 -6.05
CA THR A 182 -0.06 -15.70 -7.41
C THR A 182 0.26 -14.19 -7.44
N ALA A 183 0.39 -13.55 -6.28
CA ALA A 183 0.58 -12.10 -6.18
C ALA A 183 1.88 -11.63 -6.84
N GLU A 184 2.96 -12.42 -6.74
CA GLU A 184 4.25 -12.14 -7.37
C GLU A 184 4.11 -12.08 -8.91
N ASP A 185 3.45 -13.07 -9.50
CA ASP A 185 3.19 -13.13 -10.95
C ASP A 185 2.33 -11.94 -11.42
N VAL A 186 1.28 -11.63 -10.65
CA VAL A 186 0.36 -10.51 -10.91
C VAL A 186 1.08 -9.17 -10.88
N VAL A 187 1.97 -8.93 -9.91
CA VAL A 187 2.76 -7.70 -9.87
C VAL A 187 3.77 -7.65 -11.01
N CYS A 188 4.39 -8.77 -11.36
CA CYS A 188 5.45 -8.81 -12.36
C CYS A 188 4.96 -8.67 -13.80
N ALA A 189 3.69 -8.99 -14.10
CA ALA A 189 3.07 -8.86 -15.42
C ALA A 189 3.01 -7.40 -15.92
N GLY A 190 2.94 -6.43 -15.01
CA GLY A 190 2.76 -5.02 -15.33
C GLY A 190 1.37 -4.69 -15.90
N PRO A 191 1.06 -3.41 -16.16
CA PRO A 191 -0.20 -3.03 -16.77
C PRO A 191 -0.28 -3.57 -18.22
N SER A 192 -1.43 -4.18 -18.56
CA SER A 192 -1.68 -4.68 -19.92
C SER A 192 -2.26 -3.58 -20.82
N GLU A 193 -1.92 -3.60 -22.12
CA GLU A 193 -2.52 -2.69 -23.11
C GLU A 193 -4.05 -2.77 -23.09
N ALA A 194 -4.60 -3.99 -23.03
CA ALA A 194 -6.02 -4.23 -22.91
C ALA A 194 -6.63 -3.58 -21.66
N ALA A 195 -5.96 -3.62 -20.50
CA ALA A 195 -6.48 -2.95 -19.30
C ALA A 195 -6.61 -1.43 -19.52
N ILE A 196 -5.65 -0.82 -20.21
CA ILE A 196 -5.69 0.62 -20.51
C ILE A 196 -6.77 0.94 -21.55
N GLU A 197 -6.87 0.16 -22.62
CA GLU A 197 -7.88 0.35 -23.68
C GLU A 197 -9.31 0.20 -23.16
N ASN A 198 -9.51 -0.66 -22.16
CA ASN A 198 -10.80 -0.86 -21.50
C ASN A 198 -11.03 0.12 -20.33
N GLY A 199 -10.15 1.11 -20.14
CA GLY A 199 -10.34 2.19 -19.18
C GLY A 199 -9.93 1.88 -17.73
N PHE A 200 -9.37 0.70 -17.46
CA PHE A 200 -8.83 0.33 -16.13
C PHE A 200 -7.45 0.96 -15.86
N GLY A 201 -6.89 1.63 -16.88
CA GLY A 201 -5.66 2.39 -16.81
C GLY A 201 -5.84 3.83 -16.36
N ARG A 202 -4.97 4.29 -15.44
CA ARG A 202 -4.78 5.71 -15.13
C ARG A 202 -3.50 6.22 -15.78
N LEU A 203 -3.61 7.34 -16.48
CA LEU A 203 -2.46 8.12 -16.91
C LEU A 203 -1.75 8.70 -15.68
N VAL A 204 -0.51 8.30 -15.46
CA VAL A 204 0.37 8.81 -14.39
C VAL A 204 1.01 10.12 -14.81
N THR A 205 1.61 10.16 -16.01
CA THR A 205 2.17 11.38 -16.60
C THR A 205 2.33 11.25 -18.11
N ARG A 206 2.28 12.38 -18.82
CA ARG A 206 2.48 12.40 -20.29
C ARG A 206 3.95 12.26 -20.63
N VAL A 207 4.24 11.50 -21.67
CA VAL A 207 5.55 11.49 -22.32
C VAL A 207 5.54 12.55 -23.43
N ASP A 208 4.51 12.53 -24.27
CA ASP A 208 4.29 13.48 -25.36
C ASP A 208 2.78 13.63 -25.67
N GLY A 209 2.44 14.11 -26.87
CA GLY A 209 1.06 14.26 -27.32
C GLY A 209 0.38 12.96 -27.75
N THR A 210 1.13 11.86 -27.84
CA THR A 210 0.69 10.56 -28.37
C THR A 210 0.85 9.41 -27.39
N SER A 211 1.62 9.57 -26.31
CA SER A 211 1.94 8.53 -25.35
C SER A 211 2.08 9.06 -23.92
N GLY A 212 1.89 8.17 -22.95
CA GLY A 212 2.01 8.47 -21.53
C GLY A 212 2.43 7.26 -20.71
N TRP A 213 2.84 7.49 -19.47
CA TRP A 213 3.03 6.45 -18.47
C TRP A 213 1.68 6.09 -17.88
N TYR A 214 1.29 4.83 -17.98
CA TYR A 214 0.04 4.30 -17.46
C TYR A 214 0.28 3.26 -16.37
N GLU A 215 -0.64 3.21 -15.41
CA GLU A 215 -0.72 2.17 -14.40
C GLU A 215 -2.18 1.79 -14.17
N GLU A 216 -2.44 0.55 -13.74
CA GLU A 216 -3.79 0.15 -13.33
C GLU A 216 -4.22 0.92 -12.07
N HIS A 217 -5.51 1.22 -11.98
CA HIS A 217 -6.06 1.96 -10.85
C HIS A 217 -7.29 1.28 -10.27
N ILE A 218 -7.66 1.71 -9.08
CA ILE A 218 -8.87 1.30 -8.39
C ILE A 218 -9.71 2.55 -8.18
N ASP A 219 -10.96 2.50 -8.64
CA ASP A 219 -11.93 3.56 -8.42
C ASP A 219 -12.53 3.50 -6.99
N PRO A 220 -13.26 4.53 -6.52
CA PRO A 220 -13.84 4.54 -5.18
C PRO A 220 -14.86 3.42 -4.90
N LEU A 221 -15.61 2.96 -5.90
CA LEU A 221 -16.59 1.88 -5.79
C LEU A 221 -15.90 0.51 -5.79
N GLU A 222 -14.80 0.36 -6.51
CA GLU A 222 -13.92 -0.79 -6.46
C GLU A 222 -13.19 -0.91 -5.12
N GLU A 223 -12.69 0.21 -4.57
CA GLU A 223 -12.18 0.25 -3.19
C GLU A 223 -13.27 -0.21 -2.21
N ALA A 224 -14.49 0.31 -2.38
CA ALA A 224 -15.65 -0.09 -1.59
C ALA A 224 -15.97 -1.59 -1.71
N CYS A 225 -15.77 -2.20 -2.90
CA CYS A 225 -15.86 -3.65 -3.07
C CYS A 225 -14.82 -4.39 -2.23
N ILE A 226 -13.55 -3.98 -2.35
CA ILE A 226 -12.41 -4.68 -1.75
C ILE A 226 -12.47 -4.62 -0.22
N ILE A 227 -12.85 -3.48 0.36
CA ILE A 227 -12.93 -3.30 1.81
C ILE A 227 -14.27 -3.77 2.41
N GLY A 228 -15.20 -4.24 1.57
CA GLY A 228 -16.49 -4.78 1.99
C GLY A 228 -17.45 -3.73 2.50
N THR A 229 -17.60 -2.63 1.77
CA THR A 229 -18.50 -1.52 2.08
C THR A 229 -19.94 -1.85 1.68
N TYR A 230 -20.84 -1.50 2.60
CA TYR A 230 -22.28 -1.45 2.42
C TYR A 230 -22.75 0.00 2.54
N PHE A 231 -23.71 0.37 1.70
CA PHE A 231 -24.38 1.64 1.71
C PHE A 231 -25.71 1.51 2.47
N VAL A 232 -25.83 2.22 3.57
CA VAL A 232 -27.00 2.21 4.44
C VAL A 232 -27.68 3.56 4.35
N GLU A 233 -28.92 3.59 3.88
CA GLU A 233 -29.69 4.83 3.83
C GLU A 233 -30.05 5.25 5.26
N THR A 234 -29.50 6.38 5.72
CA THR A 234 -29.74 6.89 7.09
C THR A 234 -30.93 7.83 7.14
N SER A 235 -31.20 8.52 6.04
CA SER A 235 -32.36 9.37 5.80
C SER A 235 -32.57 9.48 4.28
N PRO A 236 -33.74 9.92 3.78
CA PRO A 236 -34.01 9.98 2.35
C PRO A 236 -32.90 10.72 1.58
N GLY A 237 -32.19 9.99 0.71
CA GLY A 237 -31.09 10.53 -0.09
C GLY A 237 -29.76 10.72 0.65
N GLN A 238 -29.64 10.33 1.92
CA GLN A 238 -28.38 10.30 2.68
C GLN A 238 -27.93 8.88 2.97
N TRP A 239 -26.67 8.61 2.64
CA TRP A 239 -26.08 7.28 2.72
C TRP A 239 -24.89 7.27 3.66
N ALA A 240 -24.88 6.32 4.58
CA ALA A 240 -23.72 5.97 5.37
C ALA A 240 -22.98 4.80 4.73
N GLU A 241 -21.66 4.91 4.67
CA GLU A 241 -20.80 3.80 4.30
C GLU A 241 -20.35 3.03 5.56
N ILE A 242 -20.59 1.72 5.56
CA ILE A 242 -20.22 0.82 6.64
C ILE A 242 -19.39 -0.31 6.04
N SER A 243 -18.17 -0.55 6.51
CA SER A 243 -17.22 -1.48 5.88
C SER A 243 -16.58 -2.44 6.86
N TRP A 244 -16.21 -3.64 6.38
CA TRP A 244 -15.48 -4.65 7.16
C TRP A 244 -14.03 -4.26 7.42
N TRP A 245 -13.43 -3.49 6.50
CA TRP A 245 -12.07 -2.98 6.60
C TRP A 245 -12.03 -1.46 6.39
N PRO A 246 -11.02 -0.75 6.94
CA PRO A 246 -10.91 0.70 6.78
C PRO A 246 -10.56 1.08 5.34
N LYS A 247 -11.01 2.26 4.91
CA LYS A 247 -10.52 2.88 3.66
C LYS A 247 -9.01 3.06 3.70
N SER A 248 -8.38 3.03 2.53
CA SER A 248 -6.96 3.29 2.33
C SER A 248 -6.53 4.64 2.95
N THR A 249 -7.34 5.69 2.78
CA THR A 249 -7.10 7.02 3.36
C THR A 249 -7.15 7.02 4.89
N THR A 250 -8.08 6.27 5.48
CA THR A 250 -8.18 6.11 6.94
C THR A 250 -7.01 5.30 7.49
N TRP A 251 -6.60 4.24 6.78
CA TRP A 251 -5.45 3.41 7.13
C TRP A 251 -4.13 4.18 7.08
N LYS A 252 -3.85 4.89 5.98
CA LYS A 252 -2.63 5.70 5.81
C LYS A 252 -2.43 6.72 6.92
N CYS A 253 -3.53 7.23 7.49
CA CYS A 253 -3.48 8.22 8.57
C CYS A 253 -3.37 7.62 9.97
N CYS A 254 -3.51 6.31 10.14
CA CYS A 254 -3.52 5.66 11.45
C CYS A 254 -2.12 5.25 11.93
N GLY A 255 -1.99 4.86 13.20
CA GLY A 255 -0.69 4.45 13.76
C GLY A 255 -0.05 3.25 13.05
N TYR A 256 -0.86 2.33 12.51
CA TYR A 256 -0.39 1.14 11.79
C TYR A 256 0.01 1.43 10.34
N GLY A 257 -0.68 2.35 9.66
CA GLY A 257 -0.41 2.67 8.25
C GLY A 257 0.50 3.87 8.02
N SER A 258 0.66 4.77 9.01
CA SER A 258 1.56 5.93 8.92
C SER A 258 3.05 5.63 8.67
N PRO A 259 3.60 4.44 9.02
CA PRO A 259 4.95 4.06 8.63
C PRO A 259 5.16 3.93 7.12
N GLY A 260 4.09 3.76 6.33
CA GLY A 260 4.17 3.62 4.86
C GLY A 260 4.42 2.19 4.35
N TYR A 261 4.58 1.22 5.24
CA TYR A 261 4.73 -0.21 4.90
C TYR A 261 3.98 -1.09 5.90
N TRP A 262 3.80 -2.36 5.57
CA TRP A 262 3.10 -3.32 6.40
C TRP A 262 4.00 -3.83 7.54
N THR A 263 3.78 -3.30 8.73
CA THR A 263 4.54 -3.69 9.93
C THR A 263 3.98 -4.96 10.58
N ASN A 264 4.77 -5.60 11.44
CA ASN A 264 4.28 -6.73 12.24
C ASN A 264 3.09 -6.35 13.13
N GLY A 265 3.08 -5.14 13.67
CA GLY A 265 1.92 -4.63 14.42
C GLY A 265 0.68 -4.44 13.55
N ALA A 266 0.84 -4.08 12.26
CA ALA A 266 -0.26 -4.03 11.31
C ALA A 266 -0.80 -5.44 11.01
N GLU A 267 0.07 -6.44 10.82
CA GLU A 267 -0.34 -7.83 10.62
C GLU A 267 -1.05 -8.39 11.84
N GLU A 268 -0.51 -8.18 13.04
CA GLU A 268 -1.16 -8.62 14.28
C GLU A 268 -2.54 -7.99 14.44
N TRP A 269 -2.66 -6.68 14.20
CA TRP A 269 -3.95 -5.99 14.21
C TRP A 269 -4.93 -6.61 13.20
N TYR A 270 -4.48 -6.88 11.97
CA TYR A 270 -5.30 -7.46 10.91
C TYR A 270 -5.81 -8.84 11.29
N GLN A 271 -4.91 -9.71 11.74
CA GLN A 271 -5.24 -11.08 12.15
C GLN A 271 -6.16 -11.10 13.36
N ASN A 272 -5.95 -10.20 14.33
CA ASN A 272 -6.82 -10.07 15.50
C ASN A 272 -8.24 -9.67 15.06
N ARG A 273 -8.36 -8.66 14.20
CA ARG A 273 -9.65 -8.21 13.65
C ARG A 273 -10.34 -9.30 12.84
N LEU A 274 -9.60 -10.01 12.00
CA LEU A 274 -10.11 -11.14 11.22
C LEU A 274 -10.69 -12.21 12.14
N ARG A 275 -9.96 -12.60 13.20
CA ARG A 275 -10.45 -13.57 14.20
C ARG A 275 -11.73 -13.10 14.89
N GLU A 276 -11.85 -11.83 15.21
CA GLU A 276 -13.07 -11.27 15.80
C GLU A 276 -14.26 -11.27 14.84
N ILE A 277 -14.03 -11.00 13.55
CA ILE A 277 -15.07 -11.11 12.51
C ILE A 277 -15.54 -12.56 12.40
N MET A 278 -14.61 -13.51 12.31
CA MET A 278 -14.93 -14.93 12.18
C MET A 278 -15.65 -15.49 13.41
N LYS A 279 -15.38 -14.96 14.60
CA LYS A 279 -16.12 -15.29 15.83
C LYS A 279 -17.48 -14.58 15.94
N GLY A 280 -17.80 -13.67 15.03
CA GLY A 280 -19.01 -12.84 15.08
C GLY A 280 -18.98 -11.74 16.16
N THR A 281 -17.83 -11.52 16.81
CA THR A 281 -17.70 -10.54 17.91
C THR A 281 -17.42 -9.13 17.43
N ALA A 282 -17.03 -8.96 16.16
CA ALA A 282 -16.80 -7.63 15.60
C ALA A 282 -17.59 -7.42 14.29
N GLN A 283 -18.10 -6.20 14.14
CA GLN A 283 -19.10 -5.78 13.15
C GLN A 283 -18.47 -4.82 12.13
N PRO A 284 -19.02 -4.64 10.93
CA PRO A 284 -18.50 -3.63 10.02
C PRO A 284 -18.77 -2.23 10.62
N MET A 285 -17.89 -1.29 10.30
CA MET A 285 -17.84 0.02 10.96
C MET A 285 -18.01 1.15 9.96
N SER A 286 -18.60 2.24 10.39
CA SER A 286 -18.60 3.50 9.64
C SER A 286 -17.20 4.12 9.58
N GLN A 287 -16.97 5.04 8.65
CA GLN A 287 -15.69 5.76 8.56
C GLN A 287 -15.32 6.50 9.84
N MET A 288 -16.31 7.04 10.57
CA MET A 288 -16.09 7.69 11.86
C MET A 288 -15.62 6.70 12.92
N GLN A 289 -16.25 5.53 12.98
CA GLN A 289 -15.86 4.46 13.90
C GLN A 289 -14.45 3.96 13.58
N TRP A 290 -14.10 3.76 12.30
CA TRP A 290 -12.73 3.40 11.89
C TRP A 290 -11.69 4.41 12.35
N ARG A 291 -11.94 5.71 12.13
CA ARG A 291 -11.02 6.78 12.57
C ARG A 291 -10.83 6.81 14.09
N SER A 292 -11.88 6.47 14.85
CA SER A 292 -11.79 6.36 16.31
C SER A 292 -11.00 5.12 16.73
N PHE A 293 -11.37 3.96 16.17
CA PHE A 293 -10.78 2.65 16.45
C PHE A 293 -9.28 2.59 16.15
N LEU A 294 -8.85 3.26 15.07
CA LEU A 294 -7.47 3.24 14.60
C LEU A 294 -6.59 4.39 15.15
N ARG A 295 -7.11 5.20 16.08
CA ARG A 295 -6.42 6.44 16.54
C ARG A 295 -5.11 6.17 17.30
N HIS A 296 -4.90 4.96 17.81
CA HIS A 296 -3.75 4.60 18.65
C HIS A 296 -2.41 5.06 18.06
N ASN A 297 -1.66 5.84 18.85
CA ASN A 297 -0.33 6.39 18.54
C ASN A 297 -0.17 7.18 17.23
N ALA A 298 -1.27 7.46 16.51
CA ALA A 298 -1.22 8.03 15.17
C ALA A 298 -0.51 9.40 15.11
N SER A 299 -0.67 10.24 16.14
CA SER A 299 -0.01 11.55 16.19
C SER A 299 1.52 11.43 16.31
N ALA A 300 1.99 10.56 17.22
CA ALA A 300 3.42 10.36 17.45
C ALA A 300 4.09 9.75 16.22
N VAL A 301 3.49 8.71 15.62
CA VAL A 301 4.02 8.06 14.42
C VAL A 301 4.06 9.03 13.24
N ARG A 302 2.98 9.79 12.98
CA ARG A 302 2.98 10.79 11.89
C ARG A 302 4.06 11.85 12.05
N LYS A 303 4.26 12.34 13.28
CA LYS A 303 5.32 13.34 13.55
C LYS A 303 6.70 12.76 13.26
N PHE A 304 6.94 11.50 13.63
CA PHE A 304 8.18 10.81 13.31
C PHE A 304 8.34 10.58 11.81
N SER A 305 7.34 10.00 11.13
CA SER A 305 7.37 9.76 9.68
C SER A 305 7.67 11.05 8.91
N GLY A 306 7.06 12.18 9.32
CA GLY A 306 7.34 13.48 8.71
C GLY A 306 8.78 13.97 8.92
N ARG A 307 9.36 13.75 10.12
CA ARG A 307 10.78 14.07 10.36
C ARG A 307 11.71 13.16 9.57
N TYR A 308 11.41 11.86 9.53
CA TYR A 308 12.20 10.87 8.80
C TYR A 308 12.20 11.16 7.29
N GLU A 309 11.03 11.48 6.73
CA GLU A 309 10.87 11.88 5.35
C GLU A 309 11.70 13.14 5.02
N SER A 310 11.67 14.16 5.88
CA SER A 310 12.48 15.37 5.70
C SER A 310 13.99 15.07 5.70
N HIS A 311 14.46 14.14 6.54
CA HIS A 311 15.87 13.72 6.51
C HIS A 311 16.21 12.95 5.24
N CYS A 312 15.33 12.05 4.80
CA CYS A 312 15.54 11.28 3.57
C CYS A 312 15.58 12.17 2.33
N LYS A 313 14.73 13.21 2.25
CA LYS A 313 14.77 14.20 1.17
C LYS A 313 16.13 14.85 1.02
N LEU A 314 16.75 15.28 2.14
CA LEU A 314 18.10 15.85 2.11
C LEU A 314 19.14 14.89 1.52
N SER A 315 19.01 13.59 1.81
CA SER A 315 19.93 12.57 1.27
C SER A 315 19.68 12.24 -0.20
N VAL A 316 18.42 12.27 -0.65
CA VAL A 316 18.04 12.00 -2.04
C VAL A 316 18.38 13.19 -2.94
N ASP A 317 18.12 14.42 -2.49
CA ASP A 317 18.36 15.66 -3.25
C ASP A 317 19.85 16.05 -3.33
N ALA A 318 20.71 15.52 -2.46
CA ALA A 318 22.15 15.73 -2.50
C ALA A 318 22.88 14.92 -3.62
N ARG A 319 22.14 14.26 -4.53
CA ARG A 319 22.68 13.43 -5.62
C ARG A 319 22.86 14.19 -6.92
#